data_AF-A0A7S3IH76-F1
#
_entry.id   AF-A0A7S3IH76-F1
#
_cell.length_a   1.000
_cell.length_b   1.000
_cell.length_c   1.000
_cell.angle_alpha   90.00
_cell.angle_beta   90.00
_cell.angle_gamma   90.00
#
_symmetry.space_group_name_H-M   'P 1'
#
loop_
_entity.id
_entity.type
_entity.pdbx_description
1 polymer ?
#
loop_
_entity_poly.entity_id
_entity_poly.type
_entity_poly.pdbx_seq_one_letter_code
_entity_poly.pdbx_strand_id
1 'polypeptide(L)'
;IIMVDVIMFVISLWLYRMQNTEFLAPNPKALATLGWKDARKIKKRGQVWRFITPVFLHASFVHLTLNLLSTTVIGSGLENGLGVWKLFALYFISSFGGVLFSCVFQPMRFSVGASTAIFGLIGYYIAYLCIEWNRLGESNPMQRFTLIIFILIILLFN
;
A
#
# COMPACT_ATOMS: atom_id res chain seq x y z
N ILE A 1 6.64 -2.67 9.67
CA ILE A 1 5.50 -2.10 8.92
C ILE A 1 4.20 -2.68 9.45
N ILE A 2 3.97 -4.00 9.29
CA ILE A 2 2.77 -4.72 9.79
C ILE A 2 2.38 -4.34 11.23
N MET A 3 3.32 -4.39 12.19
CA MET A 3 3.02 -4.03 13.58
C MET A 3 2.51 -2.60 13.71
N VAL A 4 3.06 -1.66 12.95
CA VAL A 4 2.63 -0.25 12.94
C VAL A 4 1.23 -0.14 12.34
N ASP A 5 0.92 -0.87 11.28
CA ASP A 5 -0.43 -0.87 10.68
C ASP A 5 -1.49 -1.35 11.66
N VAL A 6 -1.21 -2.44 12.37
CA VAL A 6 -2.13 -2.99 13.39
C VAL A 6 -2.32 -2.00 14.53
N ILE A 7 -1.24 -1.43 15.06
CA ILE A 7 -1.30 -0.42 16.14
C ILE A 7 -2.10 0.80 15.68
N MET A 8 -1.81 1.34 14.50
CA MET A 8 -2.50 2.51 13.95
C MET A 8 -3.98 2.23 13.68
N PHE A 9 -4.32 1.02 13.25
CA PHE A 9 -5.70 0.60 13.08
C PHE A 9 -6.45 0.57 14.42
N VAL A 10 -5.87 -0.06 15.45
CA VAL A 10 -6.46 -0.08 16.81
C VAL A 10 -6.64 1.35 17.35
N ILE A 11 -5.63 2.21 17.20
CA ILE A 11 -5.73 3.63 17.59
C ILE A 11 -6.88 4.32 16.84
N SER A 12 -7.02 4.07 15.54
CA SER A 12 -8.09 4.68 14.73
C SER A 12 -9.50 4.24 15.14
N LEU A 13 -9.66 3.01 15.63
CA LEU A 13 -10.93 2.49 16.15
C LEU A 13 -11.28 3.09 17.52
N TRP A 14 -10.28 3.44 18.32
CA TRP A 14 -10.47 3.96 19.67
C TRP A 14 -10.67 5.48 19.74
N LEU A 15 -10.00 6.25 18.86
CA LEU A 15 -10.02 7.72 18.87
C LEU A 15 -11.42 8.34 18.76
N TYR A 16 -12.31 7.72 17.98
CA TYR A 16 -13.68 8.17 17.79
C TYR A 16 -14.59 6.95 17.66
N ARG A 17 -15.87 7.11 18.03
CA ARG A 17 -16.87 6.04 17.91
C ARG A 17 -16.89 5.47 16.49
N MET A 18 -16.73 4.15 16.40
CA MET A 18 -16.79 3.39 15.15
C MET A 18 -18.06 3.70 14.38
N GLN A 19 -17.97 3.58 13.05
CA GLN A 19 -19.10 3.75 12.16
C GLN A 19 -19.57 2.38 11.68
N ASN A 20 -20.88 2.13 11.71
CA ASN A 20 -21.46 0.84 11.30
C ASN A 20 -21.67 0.77 9.77
N THR A 21 -20.64 1.11 8.99
CA THR A 21 -20.68 1.00 7.50
C THR A 21 -20.10 -0.32 7.01
N GLU A 22 -19.03 -0.78 7.64
CA GLU A 22 -18.37 -2.06 7.37
C GLU A 22 -17.90 -2.68 8.69
N PHE A 23 -17.49 -3.96 8.66
CA PHE A 23 -16.93 -4.63 9.81
C PHE A 23 -15.68 -3.89 10.32
N LEU A 24 -15.77 -3.39 11.56
CA LEU A 24 -14.72 -2.61 12.24
C LEU A 24 -14.17 -1.47 11.36
N ALA A 25 -15.04 -0.57 10.89
CA ALA A 25 -14.65 0.63 10.16
C ALA A 25 -14.32 1.80 11.12
N PRO A 26 -13.08 2.35 11.09
CA PRO A 26 -12.74 3.56 11.83
C PRO A 26 -13.58 4.75 11.39
N ASN A 27 -13.85 5.67 12.32
CA ASN A 27 -14.55 6.90 11.99
C ASN A 27 -13.69 7.73 11.00
N PRO A 28 -14.28 8.31 9.92
CA PRO A 28 -13.53 9.19 9.02
C PRO A 28 -12.86 10.37 9.73
N LYS A 29 -13.42 10.86 10.85
CA LYS A 29 -12.76 11.88 11.69
C LYS A 29 -11.47 11.38 12.31
N ALA A 30 -11.42 10.11 12.74
CA ALA A 30 -10.20 9.48 13.25
C ALA A 30 -9.12 9.46 12.17
N LEU A 31 -9.46 8.99 10.97
CA LEU A 31 -8.56 8.94 9.83
C LEU A 31 -8.07 10.34 9.41
N ALA A 32 -8.96 11.33 9.43
CA ALA A 32 -8.60 12.71 9.14
C ALA A 32 -7.61 13.29 10.16
N THR A 33 -7.80 13.01 11.45
CA THR A 33 -6.91 13.41 12.56
C THR A 33 -5.55 12.73 12.46
N LEU A 34 -5.53 11.42 12.20
CA LEU A 34 -4.31 10.62 12.08
C LEU A 34 -3.52 10.90 10.79
N GLY A 35 -4.10 11.60 9.82
CA GLY A 35 -3.36 12.07 8.66
C GLY A 35 -3.65 11.31 7.37
N TRP A 36 -4.90 10.96 7.08
CA TRP A 36 -5.27 10.47 5.75
C TRP A 36 -4.81 11.44 4.65
N LYS A 37 -4.78 10.96 3.41
CA LYS A 37 -4.43 11.80 2.27
C LYS A 37 -5.50 12.88 2.10
N ASP A 38 -5.08 14.15 2.16
CA ASP A 38 -5.92 15.33 1.93
C ASP A 38 -5.09 16.41 1.24
N ALA A 39 -5.21 16.48 -0.10
CA ALA A 39 -4.41 17.38 -0.94
C ALA A 39 -4.64 18.85 -0.58
N ARG A 40 -5.84 19.21 -0.09
CA ARG A 40 -6.15 20.59 0.30
C ARG A 40 -5.42 20.98 1.58
N LYS A 41 -5.36 20.09 2.58
CA LYS A 41 -4.61 20.35 3.82
C LYS A 41 -3.10 20.35 3.58
N ILE A 42 -2.60 19.50 2.70
CA ILE A 42 -1.21 19.53 2.26
C ILE A 42 -0.90 20.92 1.66
N LYS A 43 -1.66 21.34 0.65
CA LYS A 43 -1.39 22.59 -0.09
C LYS A 43 -1.64 23.85 0.74
N LYS A 44 -2.77 23.94 1.45
CA LYS A 44 -3.20 25.19 2.13
C LYS A 44 -2.72 25.32 3.57
N ARG A 45 -2.38 24.20 4.23
CA ARG A 45 -2.01 24.19 5.66
C ARG A 45 -0.63 23.57 5.91
N GLY A 46 0.15 23.29 4.86
CA GLY A 46 1.50 22.74 4.98
C GLY A 46 1.57 21.37 5.66
N GLN A 47 0.49 20.58 5.64
CA GLN A 47 0.44 19.29 6.37
C GLN A 47 1.16 18.17 5.60
N VAL A 48 2.48 18.34 5.39
CA VAL A 48 3.33 17.47 4.56
C VAL A 48 3.44 16.04 5.06
N TRP A 49 3.21 15.78 6.35
CA TRP A 49 3.18 14.42 6.89
C TRP A 49 2.09 13.55 6.23
N ARG A 50 1.03 14.16 5.67
CA ARG A 50 -0.03 13.46 4.92
C ARG A 50 0.44 12.83 3.61
N PHE A 51 1.70 13.01 3.22
CA PHE A 51 2.32 12.22 2.16
C PHE A 51 2.79 10.83 2.63
N ILE A 52 3.03 10.66 3.94
CA ILE A 52 3.59 9.44 4.52
C ILE A 52 2.57 8.73 5.41
N THR A 53 1.87 9.46 6.27
CA THR A 53 0.92 8.88 7.23
C THR A 53 -0.18 8.00 6.63
N PRO A 54 -0.71 8.25 5.41
CA PRO A 54 -1.81 7.43 4.87
C PRO A 54 -1.46 5.95 4.71
N VAL A 55 -0.18 5.60 4.52
CA VAL A 55 0.27 4.20 4.31
C VAL A 55 -0.11 3.29 5.49
N PHE A 56 -0.18 3.85 6.70
CA PHE A 56 -0.47 3.12 7.93
C PHE A 56 -1.94 3.14 8.34
N LEU A 57 -2.79 3.84 7.58
CA LEU A 57 -4.21 4.02 7.90
C LEU A 57 -5.05 3.08 7.04
N HIS A 58 -6.12 2.52 7.60
CA HIS A 58 -6.97 1.59 6.89
C HIS A 58 -8.45 1.92 7.14
N ALA A 59 -9.29 1.68 6.13
CA ALA A 59 -10.69 2.11 6.13
C ALA A 59 -11.64 1.11 6.83
N SER A 60 -11.22 -0.15 6.92
CA SER A 60 -11.97 -1.23 7.57
C SER A 60 -11.03 -2.39 7.90
N PHE A 61 -11.51 -3.36 8.67
CA PHE A 61 -10.71 -4.54 9.03
C PHE A 61 -10.39 -5.42 7.82
N VAL A 62 -11.34 -5.55 6.88
CA VAL A 62 -11.09 -6.27 5.62
C VAL A 62 -10.01 -5.56 4.82
N HIS A 63 -10.09 -4.23 4.72
CA HIS A 63 -9.07 -3.44 4.02
C HIS A 63 -7.68 -3.59 4.66
N LEU A 64 -7.57 -3.56 5.99
CA LEU A 64 -6.31 -3.86 6.69
C LEU A 64 -5.80 -5.27 6.37
N THR A 65 -6.66 -6.28 6.52
CA THR A 65 -6.28 -7.69 6.36
C THR A 65 -5.74 -7.97 4.96
N LEU A 66 -6.40 -7.46 3.92
CA LEU A 66 -5.94 -7.61 2.54
C LEU A 66 -4.57 -6.95 2.32
N ASN A 67 -4.36 -5.73 2.85
CA ASN A 67 -3.08 -5.04 2.73
C ASN A 67 -1.95 -5.76 3.48
N LEU A 68 -2.22 -6.30 4.68
CA LEU A 68 -1.23 -7.06 5.44
C LEU A 68 -0.85 -8.35 4.72
N LEU A 69 -1.83 -9.08 4.19
CA LEU A 69 -1.59 -10.30 3.42
C LEU A 69 -0.77 -9.98 2.15
N SER A 70 -1.20 -9.01 1.34
CA SER A 70 -0.48 -8.61 0.13
C SER A 70 0.93 -8.12 0.45
N THR A 71 1.11 -7.26 1.46
CA THR A 71 2.44 -6.77 1.87
C THR A 71 3.34 -7.91 2.31
N THR A 72 2.82 -8.88 3.06
CA THR A 72 3.60 -10.03 3.54
C THR A 72 4.04 -10.91 2.38
N VAL A 73 3.10 -11.33 1.53
CA VAL A 73 3.37 -12.29 0.46
C VAL A 73 4.31 -11.69 -0.60
N ILE A 74 4.06 -10.45 -1.01
CA ILE A 74 4.88 -9.74 -2.00
C ILE A 74 6.23 -9.36 -1.39
N GLY A 75 6.21 -8.84 -0.16
CA GLY A 75 7.39 -8.43 0.56
C GLY A 75 8.37 -9.59 0.76
N SER A 76 7.90 -10.75 1.24
CA SER A 76 8.76 -11.92 1.46
C SER A 76 9.39 -12.44 0.17
N GLY A 77 8.65 -12.38 -0.95
CA GLY A 77 9.18 -12.78 -2.25
C GLY A 77 10.30 -11.86 -2.74
N LEU A 78 10.19 -10.55 -2.47
CA LEU A 78 11.18 -9.55 -2.86
C LEU A 78 12.37 -9.46 -1.91
N GLU A 79 12.16 -9.69 -0.61
CA GLU A 79 13.19 -9.55 0.42
C GLU A 79 14.40 -10.47 0.17
N ASN A 80 14.15 -11.70 -0.27
CA ASN A 80 15.22 -12.66 -0.60
C ASN A 80 16.12 -12.19 -1.76
N GLY A 81 15.59 -11.40 -2.70
CA GLY A 81 16.34 -10.91 -3.87
C GLY A 81 16.91 -9.50 -3.70
N LEU A 82 16.15 -8.59 -3.09
CA LEU A 82 16.51 -7.18 -2.94
C LEU A 82 17.24 -6.90 -1.62
N GLY A 83 17.01 -7.72 -0.60
CA GLY A 83 17.36 -7.41 0.78
C GLY A 83 16.39 -6.41 1.42
N VAL A 84 16.33 -6.45 2.76
CA VAL A 84 15.37 -5.71 3.57
C VAL A 84 15.38 -4.20 3.34
N TRP A 85 16.55 -3.58 3.18
CA TRP A 85 16.68 -2.12 3.07
C TRP A 85 16.20 -1.58 1.73
N LYS A 86 16.47 -2.30 0.62
CA LYS A 86 15.98 -1.90 -0.71
C LYS A 86 14.48 -2.10 -0.81
N LEU A 87 13.96 -3.19 -0.25
CA LEU A 87 12.52 -3.42 -0.16
C LEU A 87 11.83 -2.31 0.66
N PHE A 88 12.41 -1.95 1.81
CA PHE A 88 11.90 -0.86 2.64
C PHE A 88 11.88 0.47 1.89
N ALA A 89 12.99 0.84 1.23
CA ALA A 89 13.05 2.07 0.43
C ALA A 89 12.03 2.06 -0.71
N LEU A 90 11.95 0.96 -1.46
CA LEU A 90 10.97 0.79 -2.53
C LEU A 90 9.54 0.97 -2.01
N TYR A 91 9.18 0.32 -0.91
CA TYR A 91 7.86 0.41 -0.31
C TYR A 91 7.46 1.87 0.02
N PHE A 92 8.33 2.60 0.72
CA PHE A 92 8.03 3.97 1.14
C PHE A 92 8.09 4.99 0.00
N ILE A 93 9.03 4.85 -0.94
CA ILE A 93 9.10 5.71 -2.14
C ILE A 93 7.86 5.50 -3.00
N SER A 94 7.44 4.25 -3.21
CA SER A 94 6.22 3.94 -3.96
C SER A 94 4.98 4.47 -3.27
N SER A 95 4.88 4.34 -1.94
CA SER A 95 3.75 4.91 -1.20
C SER A 95 3.69 6.43 -1.36
N PHE A 96 4.82 7.12 -1.16
CA PHE A 96 4.91 8.56 -1.33
C PHE A 96 4.54 8.99 -2.75
N GLY A 97 5.08 8.32 -3.76
CA GLY A 97 4.78 8.57 -5.17
C GLY A 97 3.31 8.36 -5.51
N GLY A 98 2.70 7.29 -5.01
CA GLY A 98 1.28 7.02 -5.21
C GLY A 98 0.36 8.05 -4.53
N VAL A 99 0.71 8.49 -3.31
CA VAL A 99 -0.02 9.57 -2.63
C VAL A 99 0.14 10.89 -3.38
N LEU A 100 1.35 11.21 -3.85
CA LEU A 100 1.61 12.40 -4.66
C LEU A 100 0.80 12.39 -5.96
N PHE A 101 0.82 11.27 -6.69
CA PHE A 101 0.02 11.09 -7.90
C PHE A 101 -1.48 11.26 -7.59
N SER A 102 -1.97 10.64 -6.52
CA SER A 102 -3.35 10.80 -6.07
C SER A 102 -3.69 12.25 -5.70
N CYS A 103 -2.75 13.02 -5.16
CA CYS A 103 -2.94 14.45 -4.87
C CYS A 103 -3.07 15.30 -6.14
N VAL A 104 -2.36 14.95 -7.21
CA VAL A 104 -2.40 15.67 -8.50
C VAL A 104 -3.67 15.32 -9.26
N PHE A 105 -3.96 14.02 -9.44
CA PHE A 105 -5.03 13.55 -10.31
C PHE A 105 -6.39 13.44 -9.61
N GLN A 106 -6.42 13.28 -8.28
CA GLN A 106 -7.66 13.16 -7.51
C GLN A 106 -7.60 14.02 -6.23
N PRO A 107 -7.44 15.35 -6.33
CA PRO A 107 -7.22 16.23 -5.17
C PRO A 107 -8.40 16.27 -4.19
N MET A 108 -9.61 15.94 -4.65
CA MET A 108 -10.83 15.95 -3.84
C MET A 108 -11.10 14.61 -3.12
N ARG A 109 -10.44 13.52 -3.51
CA ARG A 109 -10.60 12.21 -2.87
C ARG A 109 -9.65 12.06 -1.69
N PHE A 110 -10.22 11.67 -0.56
CA PHE A 110 -9.45 11.19 0.59
C PHE A 110 -9.07 9.73 0.37
N SER A 111 -7.87 9.35 0.81
CA SER A 111 -7.43 7.96 0.73
C SER A 111 -6.54 7.59 1.93
N VAL A 112 -6.53 6.29 2.20
CA VAL A 112 -5.74 5.61 3.22
C VAL A 112 -5.30 4.27 2.64
N GLY A 113 -4.28 3.65 3.22
CA GLY A 113 -3.90 2.27 2.94
C GLY A 113 -2.50 2.13 2.37
N ALA A 114 -1.93 0.96 2.63
CA ALA A 114 -0.65 0.50 2.11
C ALA A 114 -0.68 0.18 0.60
N SER A 115 -1.86 0.18 -0.04
CA SER A 115 -2.05 -0.23 -1.43
C SER A 115 -1.15 0.52 -2.42
N THR A 116 -0.90 1.81 -2.20
CA THR A 116 0.06 2.59 -3.01
C THR A 116 1.48 2.02 -2.99
N ALA A 117 1.93 1.50 -1.84
CA ALA A 117 3.20 0.81 -1.71
C ALA A 117 3.15 -0.56 -2.43
N ILE A 118 2.06 -1.31 -2.23
CA ILE A 118 1.83 -2.63 -2.84
C ILE A 118 1.86 -2.52 -4.38
N PHE A 119 1.15 -1.56 -4.97
CA PHE A 119 1.19 -1.32 -6.42
C PHE A 119 2.59 -0.98 -6.92
N GLY A 120 3.41 -0.30 -6.11
CA GLY A 120 4.82 -0.09 -6.41
C GLY A 120 5.65 -1.37 -6.42
N LEU A 121 5.43 -2.26 -5.45
CA LEU A 121 6.06 -3.58 -5.42
C LEU A 121 5.62 -4.45 -6.62
N ILE A 122 4.35 -4.38 -7.01
CA ILE A 122 3.85 -5.03 -8.24
C ILE A 122 4.55 -4.43 -9.46
N GLY A 123 4.69 -3.10 -9.51
CA GLY A 123 5.43 -2.41 -10.58
C GLY A 123 6.87 -2.89 -10.71
N TYR A 124 7.55 -3.14 -9.59
CA TYR A 124 8.87 -3.77 -9.58
C TYR A 124 8.84 -5.18 -10.17
N TYR A 125 7.87 -6.02 -9.78
CA TYR A 125 7.74 -7.37 -10.34
C TYR A 125 7.46 -7.36 -11.85
N ILE A 126 6.64 -6.42 -12.33
CA ILE A 126 6.39 -6.23 -13.76
C ILE A 126 7.67 -5.82 -14.47
N ALA A 127 8.42 -4.85 -13.93
CA ALA A 127 9.69 -4.43 -14.52
C ALA A 127 10.70 -5.58 -14.56
N TYR A 128 10.81 -6.35 -13.47
CA TYR A 128 11.65 -7.55 -13.41
C TYR A 128 11.25 -8.58 -14.48
N LEU A 129 9.94 -8.85 -14.63
CA LEU A 129 9.42 -9.76 -15.65
C LEU A 129 9.73 -9.29 -17.07
N CYS A 130 9.64 -7.98 -17.34
CA CYS A 130 9.95 -7.39 -18.63
C CYS A 130 11.45 -7.49 -18.97
N ILE A 131 12.32 -7.18 -18.01
CA ILE A 131 13.78 -7.23 -18.19
C ILE A 131 14.25 -8.68 -18.37
N GLU A 132 13.71 -9.60 -17.58
CA GLU A 132 14.13 -11.00 -17.54
C GLU A 132 13.27 -11.93 -18.43
N TRP A 133 12.47 -11.36 -19.33
CA TRP A 133 11.43 -12.09 -20.08
C TRP A 133 11.95 -13.31 -20.84
N ASN A 134 13.04 -13.12 -21.59
CA ASN A 134 13.66 -14.18 -22.40
C ASN A 134 14.35 -15.20 -21.49
N ARG A 135 15.16 -14.74 -20.53
CA ARG A 135 15.88 -15.62 -19.60
C ARG A 135 14.92 -16.51 -18.81
N LEU A 136 13.85 -15.95 -18.26
CA LEU A 136 12.85 -16.72 -17.54
C LEU A 136 12.06 -17.65 -18.49
N GLY A 137 11.81 -17.25 -19.74
CA GLY A 137 11.16 -18.12 -20.72
C GLY A 137 11.99 -19.35 -21.09
N GLU A 138 13.31 -19.17 -21.25
CA GLU A 138 14.22 -20.23 -21.68
C GLU A 138 14.70 -21.11 -20.52
N SER A 139 15.08 -20.51 -19.39
CA SER A 139 15.68 -21.23 -18.26
C SER A 139 14.67 -21.73 -17.22
N ASN A 140 13.55 -21.03 -17.03
CA ASN A 140 12.55 -21.41 -16.01
C ASN A 140 11.13 -20.91 -16.35
N PRO A 141 10.48 -21.49 -17.38
CA PRO A 141 9.17 -21.03 -17.86
C PRO A 141 8.08 -21.15 -16.79
N MET A 142 8.21 -22.08 -15.85
CA MET A 142 7.27 -22.23 -14.74
C MET A 142 7.32 -21.01 -13.80
N GLN A 143 8.53 -20.56 -13.43
CA GLN A 143 8.68 -19.35 -12.61
C GLN A 143 8.07 -18.12 -13.29
N ARG A 144 8.25 -17.99 -14.61
CA ARG A 144 7.63 -16.91 -15.40
C ARG A 144 6.10 -16.96 -15.29
N PHE A 145 5.51 -18.13 -15.49
CA PHE A 145 4.06 -18.32 -15.39
C PHE A 145 3.56 -18.03 -13.97
N THR A 146 4.23 -18.53 -12.94
CA THR A 146 3.90 -18.26 -11.54
C THR A 146 3.92 -16.77 -11.22
N LEU A 147 4.94 -16.02 -11.68
CA LEU A 147 5.02 -14.57 -11.47
C LEU A 147 3.87 -13.82 -12.15
N ILE A 148 3.48 -14.22 -13.38
CA ILE A 148 2.35 -13.62 -14.09
C ILE A 148 1.05 -13.84 -13.32
N ILE A 149 0.76 -15.09 -12.94
CA ILE A 149 -0.45 -15.42 -12.17
C ILE A 149 -0.46 -14.70 -10.83
N PHE A 150 0.68 -14.65 -10.16
CA PHE A 150 0.85 -13.94 -8.89
C PHE A 150 0.51 -12.45 -9.02
N ILE A 151 1.06 -11.76 -10.02
CA ILE A 151 0.76 -10.35 -10.32
C ILE A 151 -0.73 -10.16 -10.58
N LEU A 152 -1.34 -11.01 -11.42
CA LEU A 152 -2.77 -10.92 -11.77
C LEU A 152 -3.67 -11.11 -10.55
N ILE A 153 -3.38 -12.10 -9.70
CA ILE A 153 -4.12 -12.34 -8.46
C ILE A 153 -4.08 -11.09 -7.57
N ILE A 154 -2.91 -10.51 -7.35
CA ILE A 154 -2.79 -9.35 -6.47
C ILE A 154 -3.54 -8.14 -7.01
N LEU A 155 -3.49 -7.92 -8.33
CA LEU A 155 -4.24 -6.85 -9.02
C LEU A 155 -5.75 -7.04 -8.95
N LEU A 156 -6.25 -8.27 -8.77
CA LEU A 156 -7.68 -8.53 -8.57
C LEU A 156 -8.15 -8.21 -7.15
N PHE A 157 -7.25 -8.31 -6.17
CA PHE A 157 -7.58 -8.15 -4.75
C PHE A 157 -7.22 -6.76 -4.16
N ASN A 158 -6.60 -5.87 -4.94
CA ASN A 158 -6.19 -4.50 -4.53
C ASN A 158 -6.66 -3.44 -5.53
#